data_AF-A0A075TVD7-F1
#
_entry.id   AF-A0A075TVD7-F1
#
_cell.length_a   1.000
_cell.length_b   1.000
_cell.length_c   1.000
_cell.angle_alpha   90.00
_cell.angle_beta   90.00
_cell.angle_gamma   90.00
#
_symmetry.space_group_name_H-M   'P 1'
#
loop_
_entity.id
_entity.type
_entity.pdbx_description
1 polymer ?
#
loop_
_entity_poly.entity_id
_entity_poly.type
_entity_poly.pdbx_seq_one_letter_code
_entity_poly.pdbx_strand_id
1 'polypeptide(L)' 'MSLNNWFKVQMLKRHRSRVQRKLVATYASDSRRLDFEERQKNLTSRLKELEKEIDSLTK' A
#
# COMPACT_ATOMS: atom_id res chain seq x y z
N MET A 1 -2.92 7.58 -22.21
CA MET A 1 -3.56 6.75 -21.16
C MET A 1 -4.93 6.30 -21.63
N SER A 2 -5.24 4.99 -21.57
CA SER A 2 -6.61 4.51 -21.80
C SER A 2 -7.49 4.79 -20.57
N LEU A 3 -8.81 4.97 -20.78
CA LEU A 3 -9.81 5.11 -19.71
C LEU A 3 -9.69 3.97 -18.67
N ASN A 4 -9.43 2.75 -19.13
CA ASN A 4 -9.20 1.58 -18.27
C ASN A 4 -7.98 1.73 -17.37
N ASN A 5 -6.87 2.29 -17.87
CA ASN A 5 -5.67 2.51 -17.05
C ASN A 5 -5.91 3.61 -16.02
N TRP A 6 -6.67 4.66 -16.37
CA TRP A 6 -7.04 5.71 -15.41
C TRP A 6 -7.87 5.16 -14.24
N PHE A 7 -8.91 4.36 -14.52
CA PHE A 7 -9.71 3.71 -13.47
C PHE A 7 -8.89 2.78 -12.59
N LYS A 8 -7.99 1.97 -13.18
CA LYS A 8 -7.08 1.09 -12.43
C LYS A 8 -6.14 1.89 -11.51
N VAL A 9 -5.53 2.97 -12.01
CA VAL A 9 -4.66 3.84 -11.21
C VAL A 9 -5.43 4.47 -10.05
N GLN A 10 -6.66 4.93 -10.25
CA GLN A 10 -7.48 5.47 -9.16
C GLN A 10 -7.80 4.41 -8.10
N MET A 11 -8.09 3.18 -8.52
CA MET A 11 -8.36 2.07 -7.60
C MET A 11 -7.11 1.69 -6.80
N LEU A 12 -5.94 1.62 -7.45
CA LEU A 12 -4.65 1.35 -6.80
C LEU A 12 -4.27 2.46 -5.81
N LYS A 13 -4.48 3.74 -6.14
CA LYS A 13 -4.26 4.87 -5.22
C LYS A 13 -5.13 4.78 -3.96
N ARG A 14 -6.40 4.38 -4.10
CA ARG A 14 -7.29 4.12 -2.96
C ARG A 14 -6.81 2.95 -2.13
N HIS A 15 -6.34 1.87 -2.76
CA HIS A 15 -5.81 0.70 -2.05
C HIS A 15 -4.52 1.05 -1.29
N ARG A 16 -3.57 1.76 -1.94
CA ARG A 16 -2.36 2.32 -1.32
C ARG A 16 -2.69 3.12 -0.06
N SER A 17 -3.66 4.04 -0.15
CA SER A 17 -4.10 4.86 0.99
C SER A 17 -4.64 4.02 2.15
N ARG A 18 -5.35 2.91 1.88
CA ARG A 18 -5.84 1.99 2.91
C ARG A 18 -4.69 1.23 3.58
N VAL A 19 -3.75 0.72 2.80
CA VAL A 19 -2.57 -0.01 3.31
C VAL A 19 -1.70 0.93 4.15
N GLN A 20 -1.51 2.18 3.71
CA GLN A 20 -0.75 3.18 4.44
C GLN A 20 -1.40 3.54 5.78
N ARG A 21 -2.73 3.71 5.82
CA ARG A 21 -3.44 3.91 7.10
C ARG A 21 -3.29 2.72 8.04
N LYS A 22 -3.35 1.49 7.53
CA LYS A 22 -3.10 0.28 8.34
C LYS A 22 -1.67 0.25 8.86
N LEU A 23 -0.69 0.61 8.03
CA LEU A 23 0.71 0.67 8.43
C LEU A 23 0.92 1.69 9.56
N VAL A 24 0.35 2.89 9.42
CA VAL A 24 0.38 3.93 10.47
C VAL A 24 -0.31 3.44 11.75
N ALA A 25 -1.46 2.78 11.65
CA ALA A 25 -2.15 2.22 12.82
C ALA A 25 -1.33 1.10 13.49
N THR A 26 -0.63 0.28 12.69
CA THR A 26 0.35 -0.67 13.22
C THR A 26 1.44 0.09 13.95
N TYR A 27 2.15 1.04 13.33
CA TYR A 27 3.18 1.85 14.01
C TYR A 27 2.71 2.58 15.28
N ALA A 28 1.44 2.99 15.33
CA ALA A 28 0.85 3.66 16.48
C ALA A 28 0.47 2.71 17.63
N SER A 29 0.43 1.39 17.39
CA SER A 29 0.21 0.41 18.45
C SER A 29 1.53 0.08 19.16
N ASP A 30 1.58 0.15 20.49
CA ASP A 30 2.79 -0.04 21.31
C ASP A 30 3.24 -1.53 21.44
N SER A 31 2.90 -2.38 20.47
CA SER A 31 3.15 -3.83 20.54
C SER A 31 4.46 -4.21 19.87
N ARG A 32 5.51 -4.50 20.63
CA ARG A 32 6.80 -5.03 20.12
C ARG A 32 6.80 -6.55 19.86
N ARG A 33 5.64 -7.13 19.51
CA ARG A 33 5.52 -8.57 19.25
C ARG A 33 6.06 -8.91 17.86
N LEU A 34 6.59 -10.12 17.65
CA LEU A 34 7.05 -10.58 16.32
C LEU A 34 5.97 -10.41 15.23
N ASP A 35 4.70 -10.67 15.56
CA ASP A 35 3.56 -10.45 14.67
C ASP A 35 3.42 -9.00 14.18
N PHE A 36 3.87 -8.03 14.97
CA PHE A 36 3.81 -6.62 14.63
C PHE A 36 4.86 -6.27 13.58
N GLU A 37 6.10 -6.71 13.78
CA GLU A 37 7.19 -6.50 12.82
C GLU A 37 6.86 -7.19 11.48
N GLU A 38 6.28 -8.40 11.53
CA GLU A 38 5.84 -9.11 10.34
C GLU A 38 4.69 -8.38 9.62
N ARG A 39 3.70 -7.87 10.37
CA ARG A 39 2.62 -7.02 9.80
C ARG A 39 3.18 -5.76 9.16
N GLN A 40 4.15 -5.09 9.79
CA GLN A 40 4.79 -3.90 9.22
C GLN A 40 5.54 -4.23 7.92
N LYS A 41 6.33 -5.30 7.91
CA LYS A 41 7.09 -5.74 6.74
C LYS A 41 6.16 -6.08 5.58
N ASN A 42 5.07 -6.80 5.85
CA ASN A 42 4.08 -7.17 4.85
C ASN A 42 3.37 -5.93 4.26
N LEU A 43 2.86 -5.04 5.12
CA LEU A 43 2.20 -3.79 4.68
C LEU A 43 3.15 -2.89 3.89
N THR A 44 4.43 -2.82 4.26
CA THR A 44 5.45 -2.06 3.54
C THR A 44 5.74 -2.67 2.17
N SER A 45 5.86 -4.00 2.07
CA SER A 45 6.03 -4.69 0.79
C SER A 45 4.85 -4.43 -0.15
N ARG A 46 3.63 -4.55 0.40
CA ARG A 46 2.38 -4.29 -0.33
C ARG A 46 2.30 -2.85 -0.85
N LEU A 47 2.76 -1.86 -0.08
CA LEU A 47 2.84 -0.47 -0.55
C LEU A 47 3.78 -0.31 -1.74
N LYS A 48 4.97 -0.92 -1.67
CA LYS A 48 5.95 -0.85 -2.77
C LYS A 48 5.42 -1.50 -4.04
N GLU A 49 4.72 -2.62 -3.94
CA GLU A 49 4.08 -3.28 -5.08
C GLU A 49 3.02 -2.38 -5.73
N LEU A 50 2.17 -1.76 -4.93
CA LEU A 50 1.14 -0.85 -5.42
C LEU A 50 1.73 0.40 -6.07
N GLU A 51 2.82 0.93 -5.52
CA GLU A 51 3.52 2.08 -6.10
C GLU A 51 4.17 1.72 -7.45
N LYS A 52 4.76 0.52 -7.57
CA LYS A 52 5.28 0.01 -8.86
C LYS A 52 4.18 -0.19 -9.89
N GLU A 53 3.03 -0.73 -9.49
CA GLU A 53 1.90 -0.96 -10.38
C GLU A 53 1.23 0.35 -10.82
N ILE A 54 1.18 1.35 -9.94
CA ILE A 54 0.76 2.70 -10.32
C ILE A 54 1.76 3.28 -11.34
N ASP A 55 3.06 3.23 -11.05
CA ASP A 55 4.12 3.78 -11.93
C ASP A 55 4.07 3.14 -13.32
N SER A 56 3.91 1.81 -13.41
CA SER A 56 3.83 1.09 -14.69
C SER A 56 2.59 1.43 -15.52
N LEU A 57 1.50 1.84 -14.87
CA LEU A 57 0.27 2.28 -15.54
C LEU A 57 0.26 3.79 -15.86
N THR A 58 1.18 4.55 -15.26
CA THR A 58 1.28 6.00 -15.44
C THR A 58 2.44 6.49 -16.32
N LYS A 59 3.48 5.66 -16.50
CA LYS A 59 4.51 5.86 -17.54
C LYS A 59 3.96 5.54 -18.94
#